data_AF-A0AA38TR53-F1
#
_entry.id   AF-A0AA38TR53-F1
#
_cell.length_a   1.000
_cell.length_b   1.000
_cell.length_c   1.000
_cell.angle_alpha   90.00
_cell.angle_beta   90.00
_cell.angle_gamma   90.00
#
_symmetry.space_group_name_H-M   'P 1'
#
loop_
_entity.id
_entity.type
_entity.pdbx_description
1 polymer ?
#
loop_
_entity_poly.entity_id
_entity_poly.type
_entity_poly.pdbx_seq_one_letter_code
_entity_poly.pdbx_strand_id
1 'polypeptide(L)'
;MANTPGLLTDWPWKPLGSFKYVILAPWVVKSCYDYMIADANDKDATAVFIFPFMLTRMLGNQMWISFSRYRTAKGKNRIVDKTIEFDQVDRERDWYFHYS
;
A
#
# COMPACT_ATOMS: atom_id res chain seq x y z
N MET A 1 7.78 13.03 13.56
CA MET A 1 8.12 12.71 12.16
C MET A 1 7.85 13.97 11.33
N ALA A 2 8.52 14.19 10.19
CA ALA A 2 8.39 15.45 9.43
C ALA A 2 6.91 15.71 9.06
N ASN A 3 6.36 16.85 9.48
CA ASN A 3 4.94 17.20 9.31
C ASN A 3 4.54 17.45 7.85
N THR A 4 5.49 17.44 6.91
CA THR A 4 5.29 17.70 5.49
C THR A 4 5.97 16.60 4.66
N PRO A 5 5.25 15.57 4.22
CA PRO A 5 5.78 14.62 3.25
C PRO A 5 6.13 15.35 1.94
N GLY A 6 7.26 15.00 1.33
CA GLY A 6 7.67 15.58 0.05
C GLY A 6 6.74 15.17 -1.09
N LEU A 7 6.72 15.95 -2.18
CA LEU A 7 6.04 15.60 -3.43
C LEU A 7 6.54 14.20 -3.86
N LEU A 8 5.65 13.21 -4.00
CA LEU A 8 5.92 11.77 -4.25
C LEU A 8 6.20 10.87 -3.03
N THR A 9 6.18 11.38 -1.81
CA THR A 9 6.20 10.52 -0.61
C THR A 9 4.90 9.74 -0.49
N ASP A 10 3.80 10.37 -0.88
CA ASP A 10 2.47 9.82 -0.79
C ASP A 10 1.96 9.31 -2.13
N TRP A 11 1.30 8.16 -2.08
CA TRP A 11 0.67 7.58 -3.24
C TRP A 11 -0.49 8.46 -3.71
N PRO A 12 -0.72 8.66 -5.02
CA PRO A 12 -1.80 9.53 -5.51
C PRO A 12 -3.21 9.08 -5.08
N TRP A 13 -3.37 7.80 -4.70
CA TRP A 13 -4.63 7.25 -4.18
C TRP A 13 -4.69 7.24 -2.65
N LYS A 14 -3.68 7.79 -1.95
CA LYS A 14 -3.70 7.98 -0.50
C LYS A 14 -4.91 8.81 -0.02
N PRO A 15 -5.32 9.93 -0.66
CA PRO A 15 -6.50 10.67 -0.21
C PRO A 15 -7.81 9.88 -0.31
N LEU A 16 -7.88 8.83 -1.14
CA LEU A 16 -9.07 7.97 -1.23
C LEU A 16 -9.20 6.97 -0.07
N GLY A 17 -8.16 6.77 0.75
CA GLY A 17 -8.23 5.87 1.90
C GLY A 17 -8.75 4.47 1.53
N SER A 18 -9.83 4.03 2.20
CA SER A 18 -10.50 2.75 1.94
C SER A 18 -11.45 2.76 0.74
N PHE A 19 -11.88 3.93 0.24
CA PHE A 19 -12.76 4.02 -0.93
C PHE A 19 -12.13 3.51 -2.22
N LYS A 20 -10.79 3.45 -2.28
CA LYS A 20 -10.08 2.83 -3.42
C LYS A 20 -10.54 1.39 -3.68
N TYR A 21 -10.92 0.63 -2.65
CA TYR A 21 -11.40 -0.74 -2.81
C TYR A 21 -12.80 -0.81 -3.40
N VAL A 22 -13.64 0.22 -3.18
CA VAL A 22 -14.97 0.32 -3.79
C VAL A 22 -14.87 0.51 -5.31
N ILE A 23 -13.81 1.18 -5.79
CA ILE A 23 -13.55 1.33 -7.23
C ILE A 23 -12.84 0.09 -7.78
N LEU A 24 -11.85 -0.41 -7.05
CA LEU A 24 -10.99 -1.49 -7.52
C LEU A 24 -11.69 -2.85 -7.52
N ALA A 25 -12.52 -3.17 -6.53
CA ALA A 25 -13.18 -4.47 -6.43
C ALA A 25 -14.15 -4.75 -7.60
N PRO A 26 -15.07 -3.84 -7.98
CA PRO A 26 -15.92 -4.05 -9.17
C PRO A 26 -15.11 -4.17 -10.46
N TRP A 27 -14.02 -3.39 -10.59
CA TRP A 27 -13.14 -3.48 -11.76
C TRP A 27 -12.45 -4.84 -11.85
N VAL A 28 -11.87 -5.34 -10.75
CA VAL A 28 -11.25 -6.67 -10.72
C VAL A 28 -12.27 -7.77 -11.01
N VAL A 29 -13.45 -7.71 -10.38
CA VAL A 29 -14.53 -8.69 -10.61
C VAL A 29 -14.95 -8.71 -12.07
N LYS A 30 -15.15 -7.53 -12.67
CA LYS A 30 -15.51 -7.41 -14.08
C LYS A 30 -14.40 -7.94 -15.00
N SER A 31 -13.14 -7.57 -14.77
CA SER A 31 -12.01 -8.07 -15.56
C SER A 31 -11.86 -9.59 -15.48
N CYS A 32 -12.07 -10.19 -14.30
CA CYS A 32 -12.07 -11.64 -14.14
C CYS A 32 -13.28 -12.31 -14.84
N TYR A 33 -14.48 -11.75 -14.67
CA TYR A 33 -15.70 -12.25 -15.30
C TYR A 33 -15.60 -12.23 -16.83
N ASP A 34 -15.19 -11.10 -17.40
CA ASP A 34 -15.01 -10.94 -18.84
C ASP A 34 -13.96 -11.92 -19.36
N TYR A 35 -12.84 -12.11 -18.66
CA TYR A 35 -11.80 -13.08 -19.05
C TYR A 35 -12.28 -14.54 -19.00
N MET A 36 -13.14 -14.88 -18.03
CA MET A 36 -13.68 -16.25 -17.90
C MET A 36 -14.72 -16.57 -18.97
N ILE A 37 -15.49 -15.58 -19.42
CA ILE A 37 -16.58 -15.76 -20.39
C ILE A 37 -16.15 -15.46 -21.82
N ALA A 38 -15.10 -14.66 -22.02
CA ALA A 38 -14.58 -14.35 -23.34
C ALA A 38 -14.13 -15.60 -24.10
N ASP A 39 -14.48 -15.64 -25.39
CA ASP A 39 -14.08 -16.70 -26.29
C ASP A 39 -12.57 -16.64 -26.58
N ALA A 40 -11.96 -17.75 -26.97
CA ALA A 40 -10.50 -17.90 -27.03
C ALA A 40 -9.80 -16.85 -27.92
N ASN A 41 -10.49 -16.34 -28.94
CA ASN A 41 -9.97 -15.30 -29.84
C ASN A 41 -10.09 -13.86 -29.31
N ASP A 42 -11.01 -13.60 -28.37
CA ASP A 42 -11.30 -12.25 -27.84
C ASP A 42 -10.82 -12.09 -26.37
N LYS A 43 -10.01 -13.01 -25.88
CA LYS A 43 -9.45 -12.94 -24.51
C LYS A 43 -8.45 -11.80 -24.40
N ASP A 44 -8.92 -10.67 -23.90
CA ASP A 44 -8.04 -9.59 -23.46
C ASP A 44 -7.42 -9.92 -22.10
N ALA A 45 -6.24 -10.53 -22.13
CA ALA A 45 -5.48 -10.84 -20.92
C ALA A 45 -4.89 -9.57 -20.26
N THR A 46 -4.83 -8.44 -20.97
CA THR A 46 -4.24 -7.19 -20.49
C THR A 46 -4.98 -6.68 -19.25
N ALA A 47 -6.31 -6.68 -19.29
CA ALA A 47 -7.17 -6.26 -18.17
C ALA A 47 -6.91 -7.05 -16.88
N VAL A 48 -6.61 -8.35 -17.02
CA VAL A 48 -6.27 -9.23 -15.89
C VAL A 48 -4.85 -8.98 -15.39
N PHE A 49 -3.87 -8.83 -16.30
CA PHE A 49 -2.46 -8.64 -15.93
C PHE A 49 -2.16 -7.28 -15.28
N ILE A 50 -2.99 -6.26 -15.51
CA ILE A 50 -2.85 -4.96 -14.86
C ILE A 50 -2.95 -5.11 -13.32
N PHE A 51 -3.78 -6.04 -12.82
CA PHE A 51 -3.94 -6.22 -11.38
C PHE A 51 -2.68 -6.78 -10.67
N PRO A 52 -2.08 -7.91 -11.10
CA PRO A 52 -0.79 -8.37 -10.59
C PRO A 52 0.33 -7.34 -10.72
N PHE A 53 0.35 -6.55 -11.79
CA PHE A 53 1.33 -5.47 -11.97
C PHE A 53 1.21 -4.40 -10.87
N MET A 54 -0.01 -3.95 -10.58
CA MET A 54 -0.28 -3.02 -9.47
C MET A 54 0.14 -3.62 -8.11
N LEU A 55 -0.16 -4.90 -7.86
CA LEU A 55 0.24 -5.59 -6.63
C LEU A 55 1.76 -5.68 -6.47
N THR A 56 2.48 -5.98 -7.54
CA THR A 56 3.95 -6.07 -7.52
C THR A 56 4.57 -4.74 -7.10
N ARG A 57 4.02 -3.62 -7.59
CA ARG A 57 4.46 -2.28 -7.21
C ARG A 57 4.18 -1.99 -5.73
N MET A 58 3.02 -2.38 -5.21
CA MET A 58 2.69 -2.23 -3.79
C MET A 58 3.62 -3.06 -2.90
N LEU A 59 3.84 -4.33 -3.24
CA LEU A 59 4.73 -5.23 -2.52
C LEU A 59 6.17 -4.72 -2.55
N GLY A 60 6.66 -4.28 -3.70
CA GLY A 60 7.99 -3.68 -3.84
C GLY A 60 8.18 -2.48 -2.92
N ASN A 61 7.20 -1.57 -2.87
CA ASN A 61 7.24 -0.41 -1.98
C ASN A 61 7.25 -0.82 -0.50
N GLN A 62 6.39 -1.77 -0.11
CA GLN A 62 6.33 -2.26 1.27
C GLN A 62 7.63 -2.97 1.67
N MET A 63 8.21 -3.78 0.78
CA MET A 63 9.51 -4.43 0.98
C MET A 63 10.62 -3.40 1.16
N TRP A 64 10.66 -2.37 0.31
CA TRP A 64 11.66 -1.31 0.40
C TRP A 64 11.58 -0.51 1.71
N ILE A 65 10.37 -0.15 2.13
CA ILE A 65 10.13 0.52 3.42
C ILE A 65 10.58 -0.38 4.57
N SER A 66 10.21 -1.65 4.54
CA SER A 66 10.57 -2.62 5.58
C SER A 66 12.08 -2.81 5.68
N PHE A 67 12.76 -2.96 4.54
CA PHE A 67 14.21 -3.09 4.48
C PHE A 67 14.92 -1.82 4.97
N SER A 68 14.45 -0.65 4.57
CA SER A 68 15.00 0.63 5.01
C SER A 68 14.86 0.81 6.52
N ARG A 69 13.70 0.47 7.09
CA ARG A 69 13.47 0.48 8.55
C ARG A 69 14.35 -0.53 9.27
N TYR A 70 14.46 -1.75 8.75
CA TYR A 70 15.32 -2.80 9.31
C TYR A 70 16.80 -2.37 9.35
N ARG A 71 17.28 -1.79 8.25
CA ARG A 71 18.65 -1.27 8.15
C ARG A 71 18.89 -0.11 9.12
N THR A 72 17.93 0.78 9.30
CA THR A 72 18.04 1.88 10.28
C THR A 72 18.01 1.36 11.72
N ALA A 73 17.17 0.37 12.02
CA ALA A 73 17.05 -0.22 13.36
C ALA A 73 18.29 -1.02 13.80
N LYS A 74 18.94 -1.74 12.87
CA LYS A 74 20.17 -2.50 13.14
C LYS A 74 21.48 -1.78 12.77
N GLY A 75 21.40 -0.60 12.16
CA GLY A 75 22.56 0.17 11.73
C GLY A 75 23.26 0.86 12.90
N LYS A 76 24.56 1.13 12.75
CA LYS A 76 25.36 1.94 13.72
C LYS A 76 24.81 3.36 13.95
N ASN A 77 23.93 3.85 13.08
CA ASN A 77 23.23 5.13 13.20
C ASN A 77 21.98 5.02 14.10
N ARG A 78 22.14 4.43 15.29
CA ARG A 78 21.06 4.38 16.28
C ARG A 78 20.89 5.79 16.85
N ILE A 79 19.94 6.55 16.30
CA ILE A 79 19.81 7.99 16.55
C ILE A 79 19.59 8.32 18.03
N VAL A 80 19.02 7.42 18.84
CA VAL A 80 19.07 7.46 20.31
C VAL A 80 18.86 6.03 20.86
N ASP A 81 19.58 5.64 21.92
CA ASP A 81 19.31 4.44 22.73
C ASP A 81 18.12 4.63 23.67
N LYS A 82 16.97 5.03 23.10
CA LYS A 82 15.72 5.10 23.84
C LYS A 82 14.82 4.01 23.28
N THR A 83 14.26 3.19 24.16
CA THR A 83 13.10 2.37 23.82
C THR A 83 12.06 3.28 23.20
N ILE A 84 11.55 2.91 22.03
CA ILE A 84 10.39 3.58 21.40
C ILE A 84 9.32 3.64 22.49
N GLU A 85 9.00 4.83 22.99
CA GLU A 85 8.00 5.00 24.03
C GLU A 85 6.69 4.41 23.49
N PHE A 86 6.02 3.55 24.27
CA PHE A 86 4.79 2.86 23.86
C PHE A 86 3.72 3.84 23.32
N ASP A 87 3.78 5.10 23.75
CA ASP A 87 2.98 6.22 23.26
C ASP A 87 3.20 6.53 21.77
N GLN A 88 4.41 6.36 21.23
CA GLN A 88 4.66 6.48 19.78
C GLN A 88 4.05 5.30 19.01
N VAL A 89 4.09 4.09 19.59
CA VAL A 89 3.45 2.93 18.95
C VAL A 89 1.93 3.07 19.00
N ASP A 90 1.34 3.52 20.11
CA ASP A 90 -0.10 3.78 20.21
C ASP A 90 -0.54 4.90 19.26
N ARG A 91 0.25 5.98 19.11
CA ARG A 91 -0.03 7.06 18.15
C ARG A 91 0.13 6.64 16.69
N GLU A 92 0.98 5.65 16.39
CA GLU A 92 1.12 5.05 15.06
C GLU A 92 0.17 3.84 14.84
N ARG A 93 -0.48 3.34 15.91
CA ARG A 93 -1.48 2.26 15.93
C ARG A 93 -2.92 2.78 15.99
N ASP A 94 -3.15 4.08 15.76
CA ASP A 94 -4.49 4.60 15.46
C ASP A 94 -4.88 4.20 14.03
N TRP A 95 -5.24 2.93 13.87
CA TRP A 95 -5.86 2.39 12.67
C TRP A 95 -7.37 2.24 12.79
N TYR A 96 -7.99 2.40 13.98
CA TYR A 96 -9.46 2.40 14.13
C TYR A 96 -9.95 3.23 15.32
N PHE A 97 -10.98 4.05 15.03
CA PHE A 97 -11.88 4.79 15.92
C PHE A 97 -11.41 6.14 16.49
N HIS A 98 -11.75 7.20 15.76
CA HIS A 98 -12.36 8.37 16.39
C HIS A 98 -13.70 8.70 15.70
N TYR A 99 -14.79 8.22 16.29
CA TYR A 99 -16.10 8.88 16.20
C TYR A 99 -16.27 9.66 17.50
N SER A 100 -16.23 10.99 17.38
CA SER A 100 -17.12 12.00 17.99
C SER A 100 -16.48 13.36 17.90
#